data_AF-A0A351KE56-F1
#
_entry.id   AF-A0A351KE56-F1
#
_cell.length_a   1.000
_cell.length_b   1.000
_cell.length_c   1.000
_cell.angle_alpha   90.00
_cell.angle_beta   90.00
_cell.angle_gamma   90.00
#
_symmetry.space_group_name_H-M   'P 1'
#
loop_
_entity.id
_entity.type
_entity.pdbx_description
1 polymer ?
#
loop_
_entity_poly.entity_id
_entity_poly.type
_entity_poly.pdbx_seq_one_letter_code
_entity_poly.pdbx_strand_id
1 'polypeptide(L)'
;MTKDEILESIASAEGRTIVSELICGAPPLYPGVSNAEIACAFGSDILLLNMFDVNNPYFIGIERSKNVISEIKRLTGRLVGINLEP
;
A
#
# COMPACT_ATOMS: atom_id res chain seq x y z
N MET A 1 -8.87 -14.87 -2.29
CA MET A 1 -7.80 -15.32 -3.18
C MET A 1 -6.74 -16.04 -2.37
N THR A 2 -6.31 -17.19 -2.83
CA THR A 2 -5.14 -17.90 -2.32
C THR A 2 -3.86 -17.23 -2.80
N LYS A 3 -2.71 -17.62 -2.23
CA LYS A 3 -1.40 -17.16 -2.69
C LYS A 3 -1.17 -17.52 -4.17
N ASP A 4 -1.51 -18.74 -4.56
CA ASP A 4 -1.23 -19.24 -5.91
C ASP A 4 -2.07 -18.50 -6.96
N GLU A 5 -3.35 -18.22 -6.66
CA GLU A 5 -4.22 -17.40 -7.53
C GLU A 5 -3.65 -15.99 -7.74
N ILE A 6 -3.08 -15.38 -6.70
CA ILE A 6 -2.46 -14.04 -6.81
C ILE A 6 -1.22 -14.09 -7.71
N LEU A 7 -0.34 -15.08 -7.51
CA LEU A 7 0.88 -15.22 -8.29
C LEU A 7 0.59 -15.51 -9.76
N GLU A 8 -0.38 -16.38 -10.02
CA GLU A 8 -0.86 -16.68 -11.37
C GLU A 8 -1.46 -15.43 -12.04
N SER A 9 -2.27 -14.65 -11.31
CA SER A 9 -2.81 -13.38 -11.82
C SER A 9 -1.71 -12.38 -12.18
N ILE A 10 -0.67 -12.26 -11.36
CA ILE A 10 0.46 -11.35 -11.63
C ILE A 10 1.24 -11.83 -12.87
N ALA A 11 1.52 -13.12 -12.98
CA ALA A 11 2.21 -13.69 -14.14
C ALA A 11 1.40 -13.49 -15.44
N SER A 12 0.08 -13.73 -15.37
CA SER A 12 -0.85 -13.57 -16.48
C SER A 12 -1.04 -12.11 -16.92
N ALA A 13 -0.68 -11.15 -16.06
CA ALA A 13 -0.67 -9.74 -16.41
C ALA A 13 0.48 -9.35 -17.35
N GLU A 14 1.43 -10.25 -17.65
CA GLU A 14 2.52 -10.04 -18.62
C GLU A 14 3.30 -8.73 -18.38
N GLY A 15 3.61 -8.44 -17.11
CA GLY A 15 4.37 -7.25 -16.72
C GLY A 15 3.54 -5.97 -16.63
N ARG A 16 2.21 -6.03 -16.74
CA ARG A 16 1.32 -4.86 -16.57
C ARG A 16 0.98 -4.55 -15.11
N THR A 17 1.26 -5.46 -14.17
CA THR A 17 1.04 -5.23 -12.74
C THR A 17 1.91 -4.07 -12.24
N ILE A 18 1.29 -3.04 -11.68
CA ILE A 18 1.98 -1.87 -11.15
C ILE A 18 2.14 -1.97 -9.64
N VAL A 19 3.38 -1.87 -9.17
CA VAL A 19 3.72 -1.70 -7.76
C VAL A 19 4.12 -0.26 -7.52
N SER A 20 3.43 0.44 -6.62
CA SER A 20 3.86 1.78 -6.17
C SER A 20 4.50 1.69 -4.81
N GLU A 21 5.74 2.19 -4.71
CA GLU A 21 6.40 2.39 -3.43
C GLU A 21 5.98 3.73 -2.80
N LEU A 22 5.61 3.69 -1.52
CA LEU A 22 5.12 4.85 -0.78
C LEU A 22 5.89 5.01 0.53
N ILE A 23 6.43 6.20 0.76
CA ILE A 23 7.07 6.56 2.03
C ILE A 23 5.97 6.86 3.05
N CYS A 24 5.92 6.10 4.15
CA CYS A 24 4.86 6.21 5.16
C CYS A 24 4.76 7.60 5.79
N GLY A 25 5.89 8.30 5.90
CA GLY A 25 6.02 9.66 6.43
C GLY A 25 5.92 10.78 5.41
N ALA A 26 5.61 10.50 4.14
CA ALA A 26 5.46 11.55 3.14
C ALA A 26 4.15 12.34 3.37
N PRO A 27 4.16 13.68 3.22
CA PRO A 27 2.95 14.48 3.32
C PRO A 27 1.92 14.07 2.24
N PRO A 28 0.61 14.16 2.51
CA PRO A 28 -0.41 13.84 1.52
C PRO A 28 -0.36 14.82 0.35
N LEU A 29 -0.49 14.31 -0.87
CA LEU A 29 -0.56 15.16 -2.06
C LEU A 29 -1.88 15.94 -2.15
N TYR A 30 -2.94 15.45 -1.50
CA TYR A 30 -4.24 16.11 -1.47
C TYR A 30 -4.87 16.06 -0.06
N PRO A 31 -5.47 17.16 0.44
CA PRO A 31 -6.07 17.19 1.77
C PRO A 31 -7.19 16.16 1.93
N GLY A 32 -7.13 15.38 3.02
CA GLY A 32 -8.17 14.40 3.37
C GLY A 32 -8.11 13.10 2.57
N VAL A 33 -7.09 12.89 1.73
CA VAL A 33 -6.88 11.64 0.98
C VAL A 33 -5.45 11.16 1.21
N SER A 34 -5.28 9.90 1.59
CA SER A 34 -3.95 9.32 1.82
C SER A 34 -3.19 9.09 0.51
N ASN A 35 -1.85 9.14 0.57
CA ASN A 35 -1.03 8.80 -0.61
C ASN A 35 -1.24 7.36 -1.10
N ALA A 36 -1.72 6.47 -0.23
CA ALA A 36 -2.13 5.11 -0.60
C ALA A 36 -3.36 5.11 -1.53
N GLU A 37 -4.39 5.87 -1.18
CA GLU A 37 -5.59 6.02 -2.00
C GLU A 37 -5.28 6.72 -3.33
N ILE A 38 -4.43 7.76 -3.30
CA ILE A 38 -3.98 8.45 -4.52
C ILE A 38 -3.24 7.48 -5.43
N ALA A 39 -2.27 6.72 -4.94
CA ALA A 39 -1.56 5.74 -5.76
C ALA A 39 -2.51 4.72 -6.42
N CYS A 40 -3.53 4.26 -5.69
CA CYS A 40 -4.53 3.34 -6.21
C CYS A 40 -5.43 3.98 -7.28
N ALA A 41 -5.83 5.25 -7.07
CA ALA A 41 -6.61 6.00 -8.07
C ALA A 41 -5.83 6.22 -9.38
N PHE A 42 -4.50 6.20 -9.31
CA PHE A 42 -3.59 6.35 -10.46
C PHE A 42 -3.10 5.00 -11.02
N GLY A 43 -3.72 3.88 -10.62
CA GLY A 43 -3.51 2.58 -11.25
C GLY A 43 -2.55 1.63 -10.53
N SER A 44 -2.19 1.89 -9.27
CA SER A 44 -1.41 0.93 -8.50
C SER A 44 -2.22 -0.34 -8.18
N ASP A 45 -1.70 -1.49 -8.56
CA ASP A 45 -2.28 -2.80 -8.24
C ASP A 45 -1.83 -3.30 -6.86
N ILE A 46 -0.57 -3.01 -6.51
CA ILE A 46 0.06 -3.39 -5.24
C ILE A 46 0.72 -2.15 -4.64
N LEU A 47 0.62 -2.00 -3.32
CA LEU A 47 1.30 -0.95 -2.57
C LEU A 47 2.49 -1.55 -1.82
N LEU A 48 3.65 -0.91 -1.92
CA LEU A 48 4.84 -1.25 -1.15
C LEU A 48 5.15 -0.11 -0.19
N LEU A 49 5.04 -0.38 1.12
CA LEU A 49 5.29 0.63 2.14
C LEU A 49 6.77 0.68 2.47
N ASN A 50 7.38 1.85 2.27
CA ASN A 50 8.76 2.12 2.60
C ASN A 50 8.85 3.00 3.86
N MET A 51 9.96 2.87 4.60
CA MET A 51 10.21 3.50 5.91
C MET A 51 9.10 3.23 6.94
N PHE A 52 8.58 2.00 6.94
CA PHE A 52 7.53 1.60 7.86
C PHE A 52 8.13 1.19 9.22
N ASP A 53 7.79 1.93 10.27
CA ASP A 53 8.19 1.58 11.64
C ASP A 53 7.26 0.49 12.20
N VAL A 54 7.78 -0.73 12.34
CA VAL A 54 7.02 -1.86 12.89
C VAL A 54 6.73 -1.73 14.39
N ASN A 55 7.52 -0.96 15.13
CA ASN A 55 7.36 -0.77 16.56
C ASN A 55 6.37 0.35 16.87
N ASN A 56 6.31 1.36 16.01
CA ASN A 56 5.33 2.44 16.08
C ASN A 56 4.65 2.66 14.72
N PRO A 57 3.72 1.78 14.30
CA PRO A 57 3.10 1.83 12.97
C PRO A 57 2.33 3.12 12.71
N TYR A 58 2.67 3.80 11.61
CA TYR A 58 1.93 4.96 11.14
C TYR A 58 1.97 5.08 9.61
N PHE A 59 1.02 5.83 9.06
CA PHE A 59 1.00 6.24 7.66
C PHE A 59 0.31 7.60 7.59
N ILE A 60 0.99 8.63 7.08
CA ILE A 60 0.43 9.98 7.05
C ILE A 60 -0.80 10.03 6.14
N GLY A 61 -1.84 10.71 6.62
CA GLY A 61 -3.13 10.81 5.92
C GLY A 61 -4.11 9.68 6.25
N ILE A 62 -3.72 8.73 7.12
CA ILE A 62 -4.62 7.74 7.71
C ILE A 62 -4.67 7.98 9.21
N GLU A 63 -5.88 8.16 9.76
CA GLU A 63 -6.07 8.39 11.19
C GLU A 63 -5.52 7.22 12.04
N ARG A 64 -5.33 7.45 13.34
CA ARG A 64 -4.81 6.44 14.27
C ARG A 64 -5.74 5.22 14.33
N SER A 65 -5.43 4.23 13.50
CA SER A 65 -6.01 2.90 13.54
C SER A 65 -5.22 2.00 14.49
N LYS A 66 -5.89 1.02 15.10
CA LYS A 66 -5.22 -0.06 15.86
C LYS A 66 -4.28 -0.88 14.98
N ASN A 67 -4.54 -0.92 13.66
CA ASN A 67 -3.68 -1.56 12.68
C ASN A 67 -3.74 -0.77 11.38
N VAL A 68 -2.69 0.03 11.13
CA VAL A 68 -2.58 0.88 9.94
C VAL A 68 -2.58 0.08 8.64
N ILE A 69 -2.00 -1.13 8.63
CA ILE A 69 -1.95 -1.99 7.43
C ILE A 69 -3.35 -2.48 7.07
N SER A 70 -4.14 -2.90 8.07
CA SER A 70 -5.53 -3.29 7.86
C SER A 70 -6.37 -2.13 7.34
N GLU A 71 -6.08 -0.91 7.80
CA GLU A 71 -6.79 0.29 7.36
C GLU A 71 -6.44 0.67 5.92
N ILE A 72 -5.16 0.61 5.53
CA ILE A 72 -4.74 0.78 4.13
C ILE A 72 -5.46 -0.24 3.23
N LYS A 73 -5.48 -1.51 3.61
CA LYS A 73 -6.18 -2.56 2.85
C LYS A 73 -7.69 -2.30 2.75
N ARG A 74 -8.32 -1.80 3.81
CA ARG A 74 -9.75 -1.46 3.83
C ARG A 74 -10.06 -0.28 2.89
N LEU A 75 -9.23 0.77 2.91
CA LEU A 75 -9.43 1.97 2.09
C LEU A 75 -9.13 1.72 0.61
N THR A 76 -8.11 0.91 0.31
CA THR A 76 -7.59 0.76 -1.05
C THR A 76 -8.04 -0.52 -1.76
N GLY A 77 -8.39 -1.56 -1.01
CA GLY A 77 -8.65 -2.89 -1.55
C GLY A 77 -7.42 -3.58 -2.18
N ARG A 78 -6.21 -3.04 -2.00
CA ARG A 78 -4.99 -3.53 -2.65
C ARG A 78 -4.18 -4.48 -1.77
N LEU A 79 -3.37 -5.30 -2.43
CA LEU A 79 -2.29 -6.01 -1.75
C LEU A 79 -1.28 -5.00 -1.23
N VAL A 80 -0.79 -5.23 -0.01
CA VAL A 80 0.16 -4.34 0.67
C VAL A 80 1.37 -5.15 1.11
N GLY A 81 2.54 -4.77 0.60
CA GLY A 81 3.85 -5.23 1.05
C GLY A 81 4.53 -4.17 1.92
N ILE A 82 5.55 -4.58 2.66
CA ILE A 82 6.40 -3.69 3.46
C ILE A 82 7.84 -3.94 3.04
N ASN A 83 8.54 -2.89 2.64
CA ASN A 83 9.98 -2.90 2.45
C ASN A 83 10.64 -2.57 3.80
N LEU A 84 11.16 -3.58 4.49
CA LEU A 84 11.85 -3.40 5.76
C LEU A 84 13.33 -3.13 5.49
N GLU A 85 13.80 -1.96 5.90
CA GLU A 85 15.23 -1.63 5.89
C GLU A 85 15.89 -2.18 7.18
N PRO A 86 17.19 -2.58 7.13
CA PRO A 86 17.93 -3.09 8.28
C PRO A 86 18.11 -2.10 9.43
#